data_AF-W7J8L1-F1
#
_entry.id   AF-W7J8L1-F1
#
_cell.length_a   1.000
_cell.length_b   1.000
_cell.length_c   1.000
_cell.angle_alpha   90.00
_cell.angle_beta   90.00
_cell.angle_gamma   90.00
#
_symmetry.space_group_name_H-M   'P 1'
#
loop_
_entity.id
_entity.type
_entity.pdbx_description
1 polymer ?
#
loop_
_entity_poly.entity_id
_entity_poly.type
_entity_poly.pdbx_seq_one_letter_code
_entity_poly.pdbx_strand_id
1 'polypeptide(L)'
;MTGIRPSSAVAAVVLTAACSGTPAPPPSFPAVESRVDALIARVRAEDGFTVDPRSGREPTTGYVVGSARDARVVPAADLFGGGGRELLLGYLRDNAGHFTADPAVDLGAWYDRRGARVVFSLVSVVADRDSALRLGVRNNQRLVYDVVGRAELPTGVGVTPTTAGTARSDGS
;
A
#
# COMPACT_ATOMS: atom_id res chain seq x y z
N MET A 1 12.91 6.43 81.76
CA MET A 1 13.63 7.27 80.77
C MET A 1 14.74 6.42 80.17
N THR A 2 15.01 6.58 78.86
CA THR A 2 15.93 5.77 78.02
C THR A 2 15.31 4.42 77.58
N GLY A 3 15.21 4.02 76.31
CA GLY A 3 15.58 4.58 75.03
C GLY A 3 15.39 3.52 73.91
N ILE A 4 15.44 4.00 72.65
CA ILE A 4 15.85 3.28 71.43
C ILE A 4 14.79 2.40 70.71
N ARG A 5 14.39 2.86 69.51
CA ARG A 5 13.78 2.08 68.41
C ARG A 5 14.85 1.19 67.75
N PRO A 6 14.44 0.12 67.04
CA PRO A 6 14.49 0.27 65.59
C PRO A 6 13.25 -0.30 64.87
N SER A 7 12.78 0.49 63.90
CA SER A 7 11.94 0.04 62.80
C SER A 7 12.78 -0.80 61.85
N SER A 8 12.41 -2.06 61.63
CA SER A 8 12.94 -2.83 60.49
C SER A 8 12.15 -2.47 59.23
N ALA A 9 12.89 -1.88 58.28
CA ALA A 9 12.43 -1.60 56.94
C ALA A 9 12.24 -2.91 56.17
N VAL A 10 11.06 -3.09 55.57
CA VAL A 10 10.84 -4.08 54.53
C VAL A 10 11.40 -3.50 53.23
N ALA A 11 12.55 -3.99 52.79
CA ALA A 11 13.10 -3.64 51.49
C ALA A 11 12.24 -4.30 50.40
N ALA A 12 11.36 -3.52 49.77
CA ALA A 12 10.72 -3.92 48.53
C ALA A 12 11.79 -3.95 47.43
N VAL A 13 12.19 -5.16 47.01
CA VAL A 13 12.98 -5.36 45.81
C VAL A 13 12.06 -5.04 44.63
N VAL A 14 12.19 -3.83 44.10
CA VAL A 14 11.59 -3.46 42.81
C VAL A 14 12.45 -4.12 41.74
N LEU A 15 11.94 -5.21 41.15
CA LEU A 15 12.49 -5.78 39.92
C LEU A 15 12.08 -4.86 38.76
N THR A 16 12.83 -3.77 38.55
CA THR A 16 12.79 -3.08 37.25
C THR A 16 13.62 -3.90 36.26
N ALA A 17 12.96 -4.83 35.57
CA ALA A 17 13.48 -5.38 34.34
C ALA A 17 13.46 -4.26 33.28
N ALA A 18 14.54 -3.50 33.19
CA ALA A 18 14.80 -2.64 32.05
C ALA A 18 15.11 -3.55 30.86
N CYS A 19 14.11 -3.83 30.02
CA CYS A 19 14.33 -4.36 28.68
C CYS A 19 14.99 -3.27 27.83
N SER A 20 16.29 -3.04 28.05
CA SER A 20 17.14 -2.22 27.17
C SER A 20 17.50 -3.03 25.94
N GLY A 21 16.49 -3.41 25.15
CA GLY A 21 16.70 -3.86 23.79
C GLY A 21 16.59 -2.63 22.90
N THR A 22 17.69 -2.22 22.26
CA THR A 22 17.60 -1.30 21.11
C THR A 22 16.57 -1.90 20.16
N PRO A 23 15.47 -1.20 19.80
CA PRO A 23 14.52 -1.74 18.86
C PRO A 23 15.28 -2.11 17.59
N ALA A 24 15.02 -3.31 17.06
CA ALA A 24 15.60 -3.70 15.78
C ALA A 24 15.34 -2.60 14.75
N PRO A 25 16.32 -2.27 13.89
CA PRO A 25 16.10 -1.28 12.85
C PRO A 25 14.87 -1.69 12.02
N PRO A 26 14.06 -0.72 11.56
CA PRO A 26 12.91 -1.05 10.73
C PRO A 26 13.36 -1.84 9.50
N PRO A 27 12.51 -2.74 8.96
CA PRO A 27 12.83 -3.47 7.75
C PRO A 27 13.15 -2.47 6.62
N SER A 28 14.19 -2.76 5.85
CA SER A 28 14.56 -1.98 4.67
C SER A 28 14.30 -2.77 3.39
N PHE A 29 14.11 -2.04 2.29
CA PHE A 29 13.80 -2.60 0.97
C PHE A 29 14.76 -2.05 -0.09
N PRO A 30 16.07 -2.42 -0.06
CA PRO A 30 17.10 -1.78 -0.89
C PRO A 30 16.82 -1.85 -2.40
N ALA A 31 16.16 -2.92 -2.85
CA ALA A 31 15.81 -3.11 -4.26
C ALA A 31 14.84 -2.03 -4.78
N VAL A 32 13.98 -1.49 -3.92
CA VAL A 32 13.08 -0.37 -4.26
C VAL A 32 13.70 0.96 -3.85
N GLU A 33 14.32 1.06 -2.67
CA GLU A 33 14.92 2.30 -2.15
C GLU A 33 15.97 2.90 -3.09
N SER A 34 16.74 2.06 -3.77
CA SER A 34 17.75 2.47 -4.77
C SER A 34 17.14 2.98 -6.08
N ARG A 35 15.84 2.74 -6.32
CA ARG A 35 15.14 3.04 -7.58
C ARG A 35 13.97 4.01 -7.41
N VAL A 36 13.81 4.63 -6.23
CA VAL A 36 12.68 5.51 -5.91
C VAL A 36 12.44 6.58 -6.96
N ASP A 37 13.49 7.28 -7.39
CA ASP A 37 13.36 8.38 -8.35
C ASP A 37 12.90 7.87 -9.73
N ALA A 38 13.39 6.69 -10.15
CA ALA A 38 12.95 6.04 -11.38
C ALA A 38 11.49 5.57 -11.30
N LEU A 39 11.06 5.05 -10.15
CA LEU A 39 9.67 4.65 -9.92
C LEU A 39 8.73 5.85 -9.95
N ILE A 40 9.09 6.97 -9.31
CA ILE A 40 8.31 8.22 -9.36
C ILE A 40 8.21 8.74 -10.79
N ALA A 41 9.32 8.76 -11.54
CA ALA A 41 9.34 9.15 -12.94
C ALA A 41 8.41 8.25 -13.78
N ARG A 42 8.38 6.95 -13.49
CA ARG A 42 7.48 6.00 -14.15
C ARG A 42 6.01 6.24 -13.81
N VAL A 43 5.66 6.51 -12.56
CA VAL A 43 4.25 6.88 -12.21
C VAL A 43 3.79 8.07 -13.05
N ARG A 44 4.67 9.04 -13.31
CA ARG A 44 4.36 10.19 -14.16
C ARG A 44 4.16 9.84 -15.64
N ALA A 45 4.91 8.86 -16.15
CA ALA A 45 4.96 8.50 -17.56
C ALA A 45 3.96 7.40 -17.96
N GLU A 46 3.80 6.39 -17.10
CA GLU A 46 3.07 5.13 -17.34
C GLU A 46 1.90 4.93 -16.38
N ASP A 47 1.54 5.97 -15.63
CA ASP A 47 0.39 6.01 -14.71
C ASP A 47 0.47 5.07 -13.50
N GLY A 48 1.56 4.32 -13.31
CA GLY A 48 1.73 3.49 -12.12
C GLY A 48 2.85 2.48 -12.18
N PHE A 49 2.91 1.66 -11.13
CA PHE A 49 3.73 0.45 -11.09
C PHE A 49 3.17 -0.54 -10.05
N THR A 50 3.64 -1.78 -10.14
CA THR A 50 3.54 -2.78 -9.08
C THR A 50 4.89 -3.46 -8.95
N VAL A 51 5.41 -3.54 -7.73
CA VAL A 51 6.73 -4.09 -7.46
C VAL A 51 6.73 -4.85 -6.14
N ASP A 52 7.35 -6.01 -6.13
CA ASP A 52 7.72 -6.69 -4.89
C ASP A 52 8.83 -5.87 -4.20
N PRO A 53 8.58 -5.29 -3.01
CA PRO A 53 9.57 -4.47 -2.33
C PRO A 53 10.82 -5.23 -1.90
N ARG A 54 10.71 -6.55 -1.71
CA ARG A 54 11.82 -7.42 -1.27
C ARG A 54 12.81 -7.66 -2.40
N SER A 55 12.31 -7.88 -3.62
CA SER A 55 13.15 -8.24 -4.77
C SER A 55 13.30 -7.12 -5.82
N GLY A 56 12.45 -6.10 -5.77
CA GLY A 56 12.36 -5.05 -6.79
C GLY A 56 11.81 -5.53 -8.13
N ARG A 57 11.27 -6.75 -8.18
CA ARG A 57 10.70 -7.37 -9.39
C ARG A 57 9.26 -6.96 -9.57
N GLU A 58 8.85 -6.90 -10.82
CA GLU A 58 7.49 -6.59 -11.20
C GLU A 58 6.77 -7.86 -11.65
N PRO A 59 5.46 -7.99 -11.40
CA PRO A 59 4.70 -9.09 -11.95
C PRO A 59 4.69 -9.01 -13.48
N THR A 60 4.83 -10.15 -14.14
CA THR A 60 4.76 -10.25 -15.62
C THR A 60 3.43 -10.83 -16.09
N THR A 61 2.63 -11.40 -15.19
CA THR A 61 1.32 -11.98 -15.45
C THR A 61 0.37 -11.75 -14.28
N GLY A 62 -0.91 -12.05 -14.50
CA GLY A 62 -1.97 -11.95 -13.49
C GLY A 62 -2.63 -10.58 -13.45
N TYR A 63 -3.34 -10.34 -12.35
CA TYR A 63 -4.20 -9.18 -12.14
C TYR A 63 -3.85 -8.51 -10.81
N VAL A 64 -3.58 -7.21 -10.85
CA VAL A 64 -3.22 -6.43 -9.66
C VAL A 64 -4.48 -5.87 -9.01
N VAL A 65 -4.66 -6.21 -7.74
CA VAL A 65 -5.79 -5.77 -6.92
C VAL A 65 -5.24 -5.01 -5.71
N GLY A 66 -5.62 -3.73 -5.58
CA GLY A 66 -5.21 -2.88 -4.48
C GLY A 66 -6.11 -3.01 -3.26
N SER A 67 -5.53 -2.77 -2.08
CA SER A 67 -6.25 -2.64 -0.82
C SER A 67 -6.44 -1.16 -0.47
N ALA A 68 -7.67 -0.78 -0.12
CA ALA A 68 -7.98 0.56 0.37
C ALA A 68 -7.60 0.79 1.84
N ARG A 69 -7.39 -0.29 2.62
CA ARG A 69 -7.23 -0.24 4.09
C ARG A 69 -6.01 0.58 4.52
N ASP A 70 -4.94 0.50 3.74
CA ASP A 70 -3.64 1.12 4.03
C ASP A 70 -3.18 2.01 2.87
N ALA A 71 -4.11 2.39 1.98
CA ALA A 71 -3.79 3.23 0.85
C ALA A 71 -3.45 4.66 1.30
N ARG A 72 -2.40 5.23 0.70
CA ARG A 72 -2.02 6.63 0.89
C ARG A 72 -2.30 7.41 -0.39
N VAL A 73 -3.19 8.38 -0.29
CA VAL A 73 -3.46 9.33 -1.37
C VAL A 73 -2.56 10.54 -1.20
N VAL A 74 -1.83 10.88 -2.25
CA VAL A 74 -0.86 11.98 -2.31
C VAL A 74 -1.21 12.90 -3.46
N PRO A 75 -1.26 14.23 -3.28
CA PRO A 75 -1.37 15.16 -4.41
C PRO A 75 -0.24 14.94 -5.42
N ALA A 76 -0.57 14.92 -6.72
CA ALA A 76 0.44 14.71 -7.76
C ALA A 76 1.52 15.80 -7.75
N ALA A 77 1.15 17.04 -7.39
CA ALA A 77 2.09 18.15 -7.24
C ALA A 77 3.14 17.88 -6.16
N ASP A 78 2.77 17.27 -5.03
CA ASP A 78 3.70 16.97 -3.94
C ASP A 78 4.65 15.85 -4.31
N LEU A 79 4.11 14.82 -4.99
CA LEU A 79 4.93 13.70 -5.45
C LEU A 79 5.94 14.14 -6.51
N PHE A 80 5.52 14.92 -7.50
CA PHE A 80 6.37 15.31 -8.63
C PHE A 80 7.16 16.60 -8.39
N GLY A 81 6.86 17.34 -7.32
CA GLY A 81 7.47 18.64 -6.98
C GLY A 81 8.71 18.57 -6.09
N GLY A 82 9.25 17.38 -5.83
CA GLY A 82 10.49 17.17 -5.05
C GLY A 82 10.30 16.44 -3.72
N GLY A 83 9.07 16.35 -3.21
CA GLY A 83 8.76 15.59 -1.99
C GLY A 83 8.56 14.08 -2.22
N GLY A 84 8.49 13.64 -3.47
CA GLY A 84 8.08 12.27 -3.80
C GLY A 84 8.95 11.17 -3.21
N ARG A 85 10.25 11.41 -3.10
CA ARG A 85 11.19 10.44 -2.51
C ARG A 85 10.84 10.15 -1.05
N GLU A 86 10.65 11.21 -0.27
CA GLU A 86 10.29 11.08 1.15
C GLU A 86 8.91 10.44 1.31
N LEU A 87 7.95 10.81 0.45
CA LEU A 87 6.60 10.26 0.47
C LEU A 87 6.57 8.74 0.20
N LEU A 88 7.32 8.28 -0.81
CA LEU A 88 7.39 6.85 -1.15
C LEU A 88 8.17 6.05 -0.10
N LEU A 89 9.31 6.56 0.36
CA LEU A 89 10.09 5.91 1.42
C LEU A 89 9.34 5.86 2.74
N GLY A 90 8.61 6.93 3.08
CA GLY A 90 7.71 6.96 4.23
C GLY A 90 6.65 5.88 4.12
N TYR A 91 6.00 5.76 2.95
CA TYR A 91 4.99 4.72 2.74
C TYR A 91 5.56 3.30 2.90
N LEU A 92 6.75 3.03 2.33
CA LEU A 92 7.45 1.76 2.51
C LEU A 92 7.74 1.45 3.98
N ARG A 93 8.24 2.44 4.72
CA ARG A 93 8.58 2.29 6.14
C ARG A 93 7.34 2.01 6.99
N ASP A 94 6.28 2.79 6.78
CA ASP A 94 5.05 2.69 7.56
C ASP A 94 4.33 1.34 7.34
N ASN A 95 4.53 0.73 6.16
CA ASN A 95 3.93 -0.55 5.79
C ASN A 95 4.92 -1.73 5.80
N ALA A 96 6.14 -1.54 6.30
CA ALA A 96 7.20 -2.54 6.24
C ALA A 96 6.78 -3.89 6.87
N GLY A 97 5.96 -3.84 7.94
CA GLY A 97 5.42 -5.03 8.58
C GLY A 97 4.59 -5.91 7.64
N HIS A 98 3.77 -5.31 6.76
CA HIS A 98 2.95 -6.05 5.80
C HIS A 98 3.81 -6.77 4.76
N PHE A 99 4.77 -6.06 4.17
CA PHE A 99 5.67 -6.61 3.16
C PHE A 99 6.60 -7.71 3.69
N THR A 100 6.94 -7.64 4.99
CA THR A 100 7.81 -8.64 5.63
C THR A 100 7.01 -9.87 6.08
N ALA A 101 5.76 -9.66 6.52
CA ALA A 101 4.91 -10.74 7.02
C ALA A 101 4.25 -11.57 5.91
N ASP A 102 3.92 -10.96 4.77
CA ASP A 102 3.21 -11.61 3.68
C ASP A 102 3.92 -11.45 2.33
N PRO A 103 4.50 -12.53 1.76
CA PRO A 103 5.18 -12.46 0.47
C PRO A 103 4.23 -12.29 -0.72
N ALA A 104 2.92 -12.37 -0.53
CA ALA A 104 1.91 -12.10 -1.56
C ALA A 104 1.49 -10.61 -1.63
N VAL A 105 2.03 -9.77 -0.74
CA VAL A 105 1.78 -8.33 -0.73
C VAL A 105 2.93 -7.60 -1.42
N ASP A 106 2.56 -6.83 -2.45
CA ASP A 106 3.45 -5.99 -3.23
C ASP A 106 3.12 -4.50 -3.01
N LEU A 107 4.06 -3.65 -3.39
CA LEU A 107 3.88 -2.20 -3.41
C LEU A 107 3.27 -1.79 -4.75
N GLY A 108 2.13 -1.10 -4.71
CA GLY A 108 1.51 -0.49 -5.88
C GLY A 108 1.48 1.03 -5.82
N ALA A 109 1.60 1.67 -6.98
CA ALA A 109 1.30 3.09 -7.16
C ALA A 109 0.42 3.28 -8.41
N TRP A 110 -0.58 4.15 -8.34
CA TRP A 110 -1.44 4.52 -9.46
C TRP A 110 -1.68 6.03 -9.51
N TYR A 111 -1.55 6.62 -10.69
CA TYR A 111 -1.81 8.03 -10.93
C TYR A 111 -3.23 8.24 -11.47
N ASP A 112 -4.12 8.67 -10.57
CA ASP A 112 -5.43 9.22 -10.95
C ASP A 112 -5.25 10.62 -11.54
N ARG A 113 -4.97 10.69 -12.85
CA ARG A 113 -4.81 11.95 -13.59
C ARG A 113 -6.02 12.86 -13.45
N ARG A 114 -7.22 12.29 -13.43
CA ARG A 114 -8.48 13.06 -13.34
C ARG A 114 -8.60 13.74 -11.98
N GLY A 115 -8.19 13.06 -10.92
CA GLY A 115 -8.15 13.58 -9.56
C GLY A 115 -6.86 14.31 -9.19
N ALA A 116 -5.89 14.44 -10.11
CA ALA A 116 -4.56 15.02 -9.87
C ALA A 116 -3.86 14.45 -8.62
N ARG A 117 -3.96 13.13 -8.41
CA ARG A 117 -3.46 12.46 -7.20
C ARG A 117 -2.87 11.09 -7.51
N VAL A 118 -1.87 10.70 -6.74
CA VAL A 118 -1.27 9.38 -6.77
C VAL A 118 -1.71 8.59 -5.55
N VAL A 119 -2.04 7.32 -5.75
CA VAL A 119 -2.42 6.39 -4.69
C VAL A 119 -1.30 5.37 -4.53
N PHE A 120 -0.66 5.35 -3.36
CA PHE A 120 0.15 4.22 -2.93
C PHE A 120 -0.74 3.21 -2.22
N SER A 121 -0.53 1.93 -2.47
CA SER A 121 -1.34 0.87 -1.86
C SER A 121 -0.56 -0.42 -1.69
N LEU A 122 -1.03 -1.23 -0.74
CA LEU A 122 -0.71 -2.65 -0.69
C LEU A 122 -1.51 -3.34 -1.77
N VAL A 123 -0.86 -4.15 -2.61
CA VAL A 123 -1.52 -4.84 -3.72
C VAL A 123 -1.26 -6.34 -3.65
N SER A 124 -2.20 -7.10 -4.19
CA SER A 124 -2.07 -8.54 -4.41
C SER A 124 -2.11 -8.83 -5.90
N VAL A 125 -1.22 -9.72 -6.35
CA VAL A 125 -1.21 -10.23 -7.73
C VAL A 125 -1.96 -11.56 -7.75
N VAL A 126 -3.13 -11.56 -8.41
CA VAL A 126 -4.02 -12.71 -8.50
C VAL A 126 -3.91 -13.31 -9.90
N ALA A 127 -3.69 -14.62 -10.01
CA ALA A 127 -3.54 -15.27 -11.32
C ALA A 127 -4.84 -15.31 -12.14
N ASP A 128 -5.97 -15.49 -11.47
CA ASP A 128 -7.28 -15.68 -12.09
C ASP A 128 -8.10 -14.38 -12.14
N ARG A 129 -8.70 -14.11 -13.29
CA ARG A 129 -9.49 -12.88 -13.56
C ARG A 129 -10.69 -12.78 -12.63
N ASP A 130 -11.46 -13.84 -12.49
CA ASP A 130 -12.71 -13.80 -11.74
C ASP A 130 -12.44 -13.65 -10.24
N SER A 131 -11.39 -14.30 -9.74
CA SER A 131 -10.88 -14.13 -8.38
C SER A 131 -10.41 -12.70 -8.13
N ALA A 132 -9.72 -12.10 -9.11
CA ALA A 132 -9.27 -10.72 -9.02
C ALA A 132 -10.44 -9.74 -8.98
N LEU A 133 -11.47 -9.92 -9.83
CA LEU A 133 -12.68 -9.10 -9.82
C LEU A 133 -13.45 -9.25 -8.51
N ARG A 134 -13.63 -10.48 -8.00
CA ARG A 134 -14.25 -10.71 -6.69
C ARG A 134 -13.46 -10.05 -5.56
N LEU A 135 -12.12 -10.10 -5.60
CA LEU A 135 -11.28 -9.43 -4.61
C LEU A 135 -11.38 -7.91 -4.75
N GLY A 136 -11.39 -7.37 -5.97
CA GLY A 136 -11.57 -5.94 -6.22
C GLY A 136 -12.90 -5.42 -5.67
N VAL A 137 -14.00 -6.17 -5.84
CA VAL A 137 -15.29 -5.85 -5.21
C VAL A 137 -15.18 -5.83 -3.69
N ARG A 138 -14.58 -6.87 -3.08
CA ARG A 138 -14.38 -6.92 -1.61
C ARG A 138 -13.54 -5.75 -1.10
N ASN A 139 -12.56 -5.31 -1.88
CA ASN A 139 -11.67 -4.20 -1.54
C ASN A 139 -12.24 -2.83 -1.92
N ASN A 140 -13.48 -2.78 -2.43
CA ASN A 140 -14.12 -1.56 -2.95
C ASN A 140 -13.27 -0.84 -4.01
N GLN A 141 -12.46 -1.59 -4.76
CA GLN A 141 -11.63 -1.10 -5.85
C GLN A 141 -12.46 -1.07 -7.13
N ARG A 142 -12.48 0.06 -7.83
CA ARG A 142 -13.29 0.25 -9.05
C ARG A 142 -12.72 -0.46 -10.28
N LEU A 143 -11.40 -0.54 -10.34
CA LEU A 143 -10.65 -1.04 -11.50
C LEU A 143 -9.53 -1.96 -11.01
N VAL A 144 -9.48 -3.18 -11.52
CA VAL A 144 -8.37 -4.14 -11.36
C VAL A 144 -7.46 -4.02 -12.58
N TYR A 145 -6.15 -4.12 -12.43
CA TYR A 145 -5.23 -3.99 -13.57
C TYR A 145 -4.82 -5.36 -14.11
N ASP A 146 -5.04 -5.61 -15.40
CA ASP A 146 -4.53 -6.78 -16.13
C ASP A 146 -3.09 -6.51 -16.59
N VAL A 147 -2.14 -7.28 -16.06
CA VAL A 147 -0.70 -7.10 -16.32
C VAL A 147 -0.35 -7.42 -17.78
N VAL A 148 -0.96 -8.46 -18.35
CA VAL A 148 -0.65 -8.91 -19.72
C VAL A 148 -1.39 -8.04 -20.73
N GLY A 149 -2.67 -7.80 -20.49
CA GLY A 149 -3.51 -6.94 -21.33
C GLY A 149 -3.16 -5.46 -21.25
N ARG A 150 -2.38 -5.05 -20.22
CA ARG A 150 -2.07 -3.66 -19.88
C ARG A 150 -3.32 -2.78 -19.84
N ALA A 151 -4.37 -3.30 -19.22
CA ALA A 151 -5.69 -2.71 -19.26
C ALA A 151 -6.34 -2.71 -17.87
N GLU A 152 -7.11 -1.66 -17.60
CA GLU A 152 -7.96 -1.58 -16.43
C GLU A 152 -9.28 -2.33 -16.67
N LEU A 153 -9.62 -3.24 -15.77
CA LEU A 153 -10.83 -4.05 -15.80
C LEU A 153 -11.82 -3.54 -14.74
N PRO A 154 -13.04 -3.14 -15.14
CA PRO A 154 -14.05 -2.70 -14.19
C PRO A 154 -14.54 -3.85 -13.32
N THR A 155 -14.59 -3.61 -12.01
CA THR A 155 -15.10 -4.57 -11.01
C THR A 155 -16.61 -4.51 -10.85
N GLY A 156 -17.25 -3.46 -11.36
CA GLY A 156 -18.67 -3.17 -11.12
C GLY A 156 -18.91 -2.29 -9.88
N VAL A 157 -17.88 -1.95 -9.12
CA VAL A 157 -17.99 -1.02 -7.99
C VAL A 157 -18.03 0.43 -8.51
N GLY A 158 -19.07 1.18 -8.12
CA GLY A 158 -19.18 2.60 -8.47
C GLY A 158 -19.43 2.88 -9.96
N VAL A 159 -19.95 1.90 -10.71
CA VAL A 159 -20.69 2.18 -11.95
C VAL A 159 -22.11 2.56 -11.57
N THR A 160 -22.43 3.85 -11.67
CA THR A 160 -23.81 4.24 -11.96
C THR A 160 -24.12 3.65 -13.34
N PRO A 161 -25.20 2.87 -13.53
CA PRO A 161 -25.57 2.48 -14.87
C PRO A 161 -25.84 3.78 -15.64
N THR A 162 -25.01 4.09 -16.62
CA THR A 162 -25.42 4.98 -17.70
C THR A 162 -26.64 4.31 -18.28
N THR A 163 -27.80 4.90 -18.02
CA THR A 163 -29.10 4.48 -18.52
C THR A 163 -28.96 3.97 -19.94
N ALA A 164 -29.43 2.75 -20.16
CA ALA A 164 -29.61 2.14 -21.46
C ALA A 164 -30.02 3.22 -22.47
N GLY A 165 -29.15 3.50 -23.43
CA GLY A 165 -29.52 4.23 -24.62
C GLY A 165 -30.60 3.42 -25.29
N THR A 166 -31.85 3.81 -25.07
CA THR A 166 -33.04 3.30 -25.70
C THR A 166 -32.77 3.12 -27.18
N ALA A 167 -32.80 1.86 -27.63
CA ALA A 167 -33.02 1.55 -29.02
C ALA A 167 -34.30 2.27 -29.45
N ARG A 168 -34.18 3.32 -30.27
CA ARG A 168 -35.25 3.71 -31.18
C ARG A 168 -35.01 2.97 -32.48
N SER A 169 -35.36 1.70 -32.46
CA SER A 169 -35.95 1.07 -33.63
C SER A 169 -37.44 1.35 -33.50
N ASP A 170 -38.00 2.09 -34.45
CA ASP A 170 -39.32 1.85 -35.02
C ASP A 170 -39.55 2.94 -36.06
N GLY A 171 -39.11 2.62 -37.28
CA GLY A 171 -39.73 3.14 -38.47
C GLY A 171 -40.87 2.21 -38.86
N SER A 172 -42.08 2.75 -38.95
CA SER A 172 -43.11 2.48 -39.96
C SER A 172 -44.20 3.54 -39.83
#